data_AF-A0A953B6U8-F1
#
_entry.id   AF-A0A953B6U8-F1
#
_cell.length_a   1.000
_cell.length_b   1.000
_cell.length_c   1.000
_cell.angle_alpha   90.00
_cell.angle_beta   90.00
_cell.angle_gamma   90.00
#
_symmetry.space_group_name_H-M   'P 1'
#
loop_
_entity.id
_entity.type
_entity.pdbx_description
1 polymer ?
#
loop_
_entity_poly.entity_id
_entity_poly.type
_entity_poly.pdbx_seq_one_letter_code
_entity_poly.pdbx_strand_id
1 'polypeptide(L)'
;MAKKSRKESVDAIVFCKDEIDRMLKNSQTKAIMPVITSGLLREFLTTGKQLFTDSEIEAAYKAAVKELKEFLGHDVYIGGKYYDAYGSRMSRYGVLKSVGHLRYKLLPPYIDVAKTILDWIPLRIEQHITSRLGVVPSLHDVGTRTALAADMSRFLNLIREQISKTPANFEIFSFAVLKVHLEKFACKIYRDTRTAAHDQGVDLSTNFGVVYQVKKLRIHTELEAAQVYGELKRNFDNERIQNGNVVLVIDDVSKEMKKYLVDMKVQLLKKEDVVKLALNFDDQEDRQKVLRIVYEEFRREYSSRIFCEGDIQPAIGH
;
A
#
# COMPACT_ATOMS: atom_id res chain seq x y z
N MET A 1 -21.01 -34.57 25.88
CA MET A 1 -21.37 -33.81 24.66
C MET A 1 -20.78 -32.40 24.63
N ALA A 2 -20.86 -31.59 25.70
CA ALA A 2 -20.35 -30.21 25.72
C ALA A 2 -18.84 -30.02 25.41
N LYS A 3 -17.97 -31.00 25.69
CA LYS A 3 -16.54 -30.93 25.34
C LYS A 3 -16.28 -31.08 23.83
N LYS A 4 -17.14 -31.80 23.10
CA LYS A 4 -16.99 -32.06 21.65
C LYS A 4 -17.44 -30.83 20.84
N SER A 5 -18.58 -30.24 21.18
CA SER A 5 -19.07 -29.01 20.55
C SER A 5 -18.14 -27.81 20.79
N ARG A 6 -17.55 -27.71 22.00
CA ARG A 6 -16.56 -26.66 22.29
C ARG A 6 -15.27 -26.83 21.47
N LYS A 7 -14.76 -28.05 21.32
CA LYS A 7 -13.58 -28.32 20.49
C LYS A 7 -13.83 -27.99 19.02
N GLU A 8 -14.97 -28.42 18.47
CA GLU A 8 -15.37 -28.13 17.08
C GLU A 8 -15.50 -26.62 16.82
N SER A 9 -16.02 -25.85 17.79
CA SER A 9 -16.08 -24.38 17.67
C SER A 9 -14.71 -23.70 17.68
N VAL A 10 -13.75 -24.23 18.45
CA VAL A 10 -12.37 -23.70 18.49
C VAL A 10 -11.66 -23.98 17.18
N ASP A 11 -11.79 -25.19 16.65
CA ASP A 11 -11.17 -25.58 15.38
C ASP A 11 -11.73 -24.73 14.21
N ALA A 12 -13.03 -24.42 14.21
CA ALA A 12 -13.65 -23.52 13.24
C ALA A 12 -13.16 -22.06 13.35
N ILE A 13 -13.01 -21.52 14.57
CA ILE A 13 -12.44 -20.18 14.79
C ILE A 13 -11.02 -20.10 14.22
N VAL A 14 -10.17 -21.08 14.54
CA VAL A 14 -8.78 -21.10 14.06
C VAL A 14 -8.75 -21.16 12.53
N PHE A 15 -9.52 -22.07 11.93
CA PHE A 15 -9.62 -22.18 10.48
C PHE A 15 -10.02 -20.86 9.81
N CYS A 16 -11.10 -20.22 10.27
CA CYS A 16 -11.58 -18.97 9.69
C CYS A 16 -10.55 -17.84 9.83
N LYS A 17 -9.88 -17.73 10.99
CA LYS A 17 -8.83 -16.72 11.21
C LYS A 17 -7.63 -16.93 10.29
N ASP A 18 -7.18 -18.18 10.13
CA ASP A 18 -6.06 -18.53 9.25
C ASP A 18 -6.36 -18.22 7.77
N GLU A 19 -7.60 -18.48 7.33
CA GLU A 19 -8.00 -18.14 5.96
C GLU A 19 -8.11 -16.62 5.75
N ILE A 20 -8.61 -15.86 6.73
CA ILE A 20 -8.61 -14.39 6.68
C ILE A 20 -7.17 -13.84 6.65
N ASP A 21 -6.26 -14.40 7.43
CA ASP A 21 -4.85 -14.04 7.38
C ASP A 21 -4.23 -14.32 6.00
N ARG A 22 -4.61 -15.44 5.39
CA ARG A 22 -4.19 -15.77 4.02
C ARG A 22 -4.77 -14.79 3.00
N MET A 23 -6.03 -14.38 3.15
CA MET A 23 -6.65 -13.35 2.31
C MET A 23 -5.89 -12.02 2.41
N LEU A 24 -5.54 -11.59 3.63
CA LEU A 24 -4.78 -10.36 3.88
C LEU A 24 -3.36 -10.45 3.30
N LYS A 25 -2.65 -11.56 3.50
CA LYS A 25 -1.30 -11.77 2.95
C LYS A 25 -1.30 -11.70 1.41
N ASN A 26 -2.35 -12.20 0.77
CA ASN A 26 -2.49 -12.18 -0.69
C ASN A 26 -3.04 -10.85 -1.23
N SER A 27 -3.46 -9.93 -0.36
CA SER A 27 -3.94 -8.61 -0.73
C SER A 27 -2.75 -7.67 -0.93
N GLN A 28 -2.46 -7.32 -2.19
CA GLN A 28 -1.33 -6.45 -2.50
C GLN A 28 -1.60 -4.98 -2.15
N THR A 29 -2.79 -4.47 -2.54
CA THR A 29 -3.14 -3.05 -2.41
C THR A 29 -4.47 -2.77 -1.71
N LYS A 30 -5.37 -3.76 -1.64
CA LYS A 30 -6.72 -3.64 -1.05
C LYS A 30 -7.16 -4.94 -0.39
N ALA A 31 -7.65 -4.86 0.84
CA ALA A 31 -8.20 -6.00 1.58
C ALA A 31 -9.64 -6.32 1.15
N ILE A 32 -9.85 -6.78 -0.09
CA ILE A 32 -11.22 -6.98 -0.62
C ILE A 32 -11.91 -8.20 0.01
N MET A 33 -11.24 -9.37 0.03
CA MET A 33 -11.85 -10.63 0.49
C MET A 33 -12.23 -10.65 1.98
N PRO A 34 -11.40 -10.17 2.91
CA PRO A 34 -11.78 -10.07 4.32
C PRO A 34 -13.00 -9.16 4.52
N VAL A 35 -13.10 -8.07 3.74
CA VAL A 35 -14.22 -7.12 3.82
C VAL A 35 -15.50 -7.71 3.26
N ILE A 36 -15.43 -8.46 2.13
CA ILE A 36 -16.57 -9.25 1.64
C ILE A 36 -17.04 -10.23 2.73
N THR A 37 -16.10 -10.98 3.33
CA THR A 37 -16.40 -11.94 4.40
C THR A 37 -17.10 -11.25 5.56
N SER A 38 -16.61 -10.09 6.00
CA SER A 38 -17.25 -9.27 7.03
C SER A 38 -18.69 -8.89 6.68
N GLY A 39 -18.94 -8.41 5.45
CA GLY A 39 -20.28 -8.04 5.00
C GLY A 39 -21.25 -9.23 4.98
N LEU A 40 -20.80 -10.40 4.51
CA LEU A 40 -21.62 -11.60 4.46
C LEU A 40 -21.96 -12.15 5.84
N LEU A 41 -20.99 -12.15 6.76
CA LEU A 41 -21.22 -12.59 8.15
C LEU A 41 -22.23 -11.68 8.85
N ARG A 42 -22.16 -10.37 8.61
CA ARG A 42 -23.13 -9.41 9.13
C ARG A 42 -24.52 -9.66 8.59
N GLU A 43 -24.66 -9.79 7.28
CA GLU A 43 -25.95 -10.06 6.64
C GLU A 43 -26.56 -11.37 7.14
N PHE A 44 -25.74 -12.40 7.30
CA PHE A 44 -26.14 -13.67 7.92
C PHE A 44 -26.63 -13.49 9.37
N LEU A 45 -25.90 -12.76 10.22
CA LEU A 45 -26.30 -12.54 11.62
C LEU A 45 -27.58 -11.69 11.75
N THR A 46 -27.81 -10.77 10.81
CA THR A 46 -28.99 -9.90 10.83
C THR A 46 -30.24 -10.61 10.28
N THR A 47 -30.10 -11.41 9.23
CA THR A 47 -31.25 -11.96 8.47
C THR A 47 -31.38 -13.47 8.53
N GLY A 48 -30.36 -14.19 8.98
CA GLY A 48 -30.24 -15.65 8.88
C GLY A 48 -29.94 -16.16 7.46
N LYS A 49 -29.78 -15.27 6.48
CA LYS A 49 -29.61 -15.64 5.07
C LYS A 49 -28.25 -16.31 4.82
N GLN A 50 -28.29 -17.46 4.14
CA GLN A 50 -27.09 -18.24 3.79
C GLN A 50 -26.85 -18.33 2.27
N LEU A 51 -27.84 -17.97 1.45
CA LEU A 51 -27.77 -18.01 0.00
C LEU A 51 -27.77 -16.58 -0.53
N PHE A 52 -26.77 -16.25 -1.34
CA PHE A 52 -26.55 -14.90 -1.86
C PHE A 52 -26.45 -14.93 -3.38
N THR A 53 -27.03 -13.92 -4.03
CA THR A 53 -26.78 -13.63 -5.45
C THR A 53 -25.50 -12.82 -5.63
N ASP A 54 -25.08 -12.72 -6.89
CA ASP A 54 -24.11 -11.74 -7.40
C ASP A 54 -24.14 -10.37 -6.67
N SER A 55 -25.23 -9.68 -6.96
CA SER A 55 -25.50 -8.32 -6.54
C SER A 55 -25.61 -8.17 -5.03
N GLU A 56 -26.08 -9.20 -4.32
CA GLU A 56 -26.22 -9.17 -2.87
C GLU A 56 -24.85 -9.20 -2.18
N ILE A 57 -23.90 -9.97 -2.73
CA ILE A 57 -22.52 -9.97 -2.22
C ILE A 57 -21.87 -8.62 -2.47
N GLU A 58 -22.06 -8.03 -3.65
CA GLU A 58 -21.55 -6.68 -3.96
C GLU A 58 -22.12 -5.62 -2.99
N ALA A 59 -23.43 -5.69 -2.70
CA ALA A 59 -24.09 -4.79 -1.76
C ALA A 59 -23.53 -4.96 -0.33
N ALA A 60 -23.40 -6.20 0.15
CA ALA A 60 -22.83 -6.50 1.45
C ALA A 60 -21.37 -6.01 1.56
N TYR A 61 -20.59 -6.15 0.49
CA TYR A 61 -19.22 -5.62 0.42
C TYR A 61 -19.18 -4.09 0.52
N LYS A 62 -20.00 -3.37 -0.27
CA LYS A 62 -20.06 -1.90 -0.23
C LYS A 62 -20.47 -1.38 1.15
N ALA A 63 -21.45 -2.03 1.78
CA ALA A 63 -21.86 -1.70 3.15
C ALA A 63 -20.73 -1.94 4.16
N ALA A 64 -20.02 -3.08 4.05
CA ALA A 64 -18.88 -3.37 4.91
C ALA A 64 -17.71 -2.39 4.72
N VAL A 65 -17.45 -1.94 3.49
CA VAL A 65 -16.44 -0.88 3.23
C VAL A 65 -16.82 0.42 3.94
N LYS A 66 -18.09 0.84 3.88
CA LYS A 66 -18.54 2.06 4.55
C LYS A 66 -18.30 2.02 6.05
N GLU A 67 -18.76 0.96 6.71
CA GLU A 67 -18.58 0.81 8.15
C GLU A 67 -17.11 0.68 8.55
N LEU A 68 -16.28 0.04 7.71
CA LEU A 68 -14.87 -0.07 7.98
C LEU A 68 -14.13 1.27 7.81
N LYS A 69 -14.55 2.13 6.88
CA LYS A 69 -14.03 3.51 6.79
C LYS A 69 -14.30 4.27 8.08
N GLU A 70 -15.51 4.14 8.63
CA GLU A 70 -15.89 4.77 9.91
C GLU A 70 -15.06 4.20 11.07
N PHE A 71 -14.89 2.88 11.13
CA PHE A 71 -14.07 2.21 12.15
C PHE A 71 -12.59 2.63 12.11
N LEU A 72 -12.00 2.67 10.92
CA LEU A 72 -10.58 3.00 10.73
C LEU A 72 -10.30 4.50 10.77
N GLY A 73 -11.31 5.35 10.53
CA GLY A 73 -11.14 6.79 10.32
C GLY A 73 -10.45 7.15 9.00
N HIS A 74 -10.28 6.21 8.08
CA HIS A 74 -9.65 6.42 6.76
C HIS A 74 -10.11 5.37 5.74
N ASP A 75 -9.81 5.60 4.46
CA ASP A 75 -10.17 4.71 3.35
C ASP A 75 -8.96 4.03 2.67
N VAL A 76 -7.75 4.24 3.20
CA VAL A 76 -6.51 3.62 2.73
C VAL A 76 -6.53 2.10 2.94
N TYR A 77 -6.10 1.35 1.92
CA TYR A 77 -5.98 -0.13 1.84
C TYR A 77 -7.31 -0.91 1.83
N ILE A 78 -8.46 -0.23 1.72
CA ILE A 78 -9.79 -0.83 1.64
C ILE A 78 -10.58 -0.29 0.44
N GLY A 79 -11.70 -0.92 0.08
CA GLY A 79 -12.60 -0.40 -0.97
C GLY A 79 -12.08 -0.53 -2.41
N GLY A 80 -11.39 -1.63 -2.74
CA GLY A 80 -11.09 -1.98 -4.14
C GLY A 80 -12.35 -2.27 -4.96
N LYS A 81 -12.22 -2.37 -6.30
CA LYS A 81 -13.39 -2.71 -7.13
C LYS A 81 -13.83 -4.13 -6.77
N TYR A 82 -15.12 -4.33 -6.60
CA TYR A 82 -15.67 -5.65 -6.24
C TYR A 82 -15.19 -6.75 -7.19
N TYR A 83 -15.17 -6.48 -8.49
CA TYR A 83 -14.71 -7.43 -9.52
C TYR A 83 -13.20 -7.71 -9.52
N ASP A 84 -12.38 -6.97 -8.77
CA ASP A 84 -10.97 -7.34 -8.55
C ASP A 84 -10.86 -8.62 -7.68
N ALA A 85 -11.96 -9.03 -7.02
CA ALA A 85 -12.09 -10.29 -6.30
C ALA A 85 -12.57 -11.48 -7.16
N TYR A 86 -13.00 -11.25 -8.41
CA TYR A 86 -13.88 -12.20 -9.12
C TYR A 86 -13.18 -13.45 -9.69
N GLY A 87 -13.98 -14.52 -9.82
CA GLY A 87 -13.77 -15.67 -10.70
C GLY A 87 -13.45 -17.01 -10.02
N SER A 88 -12.53 -17.04 -9.06
CA SER A 88 -12.04 -18.31 -8.46
C SER A 88 -11.50 -18.18 -7.04
N ARG A 89 -11.53 -16.97 -6.47
CA ARG A 89 -10.78 -16.66 -5.25
C ARG A 89 -11.59 -16.77 -3.97
N MET A 90 -12.92 -16.61 -3.98
CA MET A 90 -13.72 -16.75 -2.75
C MET A 90 -13.94 -18.21 -2.31
N SER A 91 -14.12 -19.12 -3.27
CA SER A 91 -14.16 -20.56 -2.99
C SER A 91 -12.84 -21.09 -2.44
N ARG A 92 -11.71 -20.46 -2.84
CA ARG A 92 -10.36 -20.81 -2.36
C ARG A 92 -10.21 -20.72 -0.85
N TYR A 93 -10.92 -19.79 -0.20
CA TYR A 93 -10.82 -19.54 1.24
C TYR A 93 -11.97 -20.16 2.05
N GLY A 94 -12.81 -20.98 1.40
CA GLY A 94 -13.89 -21.69 2.07
C GLY A 94 -14.99 -20.80 2.66
N VAL A 95 -15.13 -19.54 2.19
CA VAL A 95 -16.20 -18.64 2.64
C VAL A 95 -17.52 -18.99 1.95
N LEU A 96 -17.48 -19.08 0.61
CA LEU A 96 -18.63 -19.34 -0.24
C LEU A 96 -18.39 -20.57 -1.12
N LYS A 97 -19.46 -21.31 -1.43
CA LYS A 97 -19.49 -22.28 -2.54
C LYS A 97 -20.52 -21.87 -3.59
N SER A 98 -20.20 -22.06 -4.86
CA SER A 98 -21.20 -21.90 -5.93
C SER A 98 -22.25 -23.00 -5.83
N VAL A 99 -23.53 -22.64 -5.97
CA VAL A 99 -24.68 -23.56 -5.95
C VAL A 99 -25.57 -23.41 -7.19
N GLY A 100 -25.16 -22.58 -8.15
CA GLY A 100 -25.89 -22.31 -9.39
C GLY A 100 -25.32 -21.08 -10.11
N HIS A 101 -25.98 -20.67 -11.19
CA HIS A 101 -25.57 -19.47 -11.93
C HIS A 101 -25.67 -18.22 -11.04
N LEU A 102 -24.52 -17.59 -10.76
CA LEU A 102 -24.38 -16.39 -9.93
C LEU A 102 -25.05 -16.50 -8.55
N ARG A 103 -25.06 -17.70 -7.98
CA ARG A 103 -25.63 -18.00 -6.66
C ARG A 103 -24.62 -18.73 -5.80
N TYR A 104 -24.46 -18.26 -4.58
CA TYR A 104 -23.43 -18.71 -3.66
C TYR A 104 -24.01 -19.03 -2.30
N LYS A 105 -23.48 -20.05 -1.64
CA LYS A 105 -23.85 -20.45 -0.28
C LYS A 105 -22.72 -20.18 0.70
N LEU A 106 -23.01 -19.46 1.78
CA LEU A 106 -22.11 -19.28 2.93
C LEU A 106 -21.87 -20.61 3.63
N LEU A 107 -20.61 -20.89 3.95
CA LEU A 107 -20.19 -22.21 4.43
C LEU A 107 -20.23 -22.35 5.96
N PRO A 108 -20.53 -23.56 6.49
CA PRO A 108 -20.72 -23.79 7.93
C PRO A 108 -19.62 -23.29 8.86
N PRO A 109 -18.30 -23.45 8.56
CA PRO A 109 -17.25 -22.98 9.46
C PRO A 109 -17.40 -21.50 9.79
N TYR A 110 -17.84 -20.69 8.83
CA TYR A 110 -18.06 -19.25 9.01
C TYR A 110 -19.40 -18.93 9.68
N ILE A 111 -20.44 -19.73 9.43
CA ILE A 111 -21.76 -19.60 10.07
C ILE A 111 -21.67 -19.90 11.56
N ASP A 112 -21.01 -21.01 11.92
CA ASP A 112 -20.97 -21.55 13.28
C ASP A 112 -20.26 -20.59 14.26
N VAL A 113 -19.36 -19.75 13.75
CA VAL A 113 -18.58 -18.79 14.54
C VAL A 113 -18.73 -17.34 14.05
N ALA A 114 -19.81 -17.05 13.32
CA ALA A 114 -20.00 -15.80 12.57
C ALA A 114 -19.77 -14.55 13.42
N LYS A 115 -20.33 -14.49 14.63
CA LYS A 115 -20.19 -13.32 15.52
C LYS A 115 -18.74 -13.09 15.93
N THR A 116 -18.05 -14.16 16.33
CA THR A 116 -16.63 -14.10 16.75
C THR A 116 -15.73 -13.61 15.62
N ILE A 117 -15.97 -14.11 14.39
CA ILE A 117 -15.16 -13.74 13.23
C ILE A 117 -15.50 -12.32 12.75
N LEU A 118 -16.78 -11.95 12.72
CA LEU A 118 -17.22 -10.60 12.36
C LEU A 118 -16.60 -9.54 13.27
N ASP A 119 -16.59 -9.76 14.59
CA ASP A 119 -16.03 -8.81 15.56
C ASP A 119 -14.49 -8.72 15.45
N TRP A 120 -13.84 -9.79 14.97
CA TRP A 120 -12.38 -9.86 14.85
C TRP A 120 -11.84 -9.26 13.54
N ILE A 121 -12.56 -9.38 12.43
CA ILE A 121 -12.08 -8.93 11.10
C ILE A 121 -11.63 -7.45 11.09
N PRO A 122 -12.41 -6.47 11.58
CA PRO A 122 -12.03 -5.06 11.51
C PRO A 122 -10.69 -4.78 12.22
N LEU A 123 -10.53 -5.28 13.45
CA LEU A 123 -9.30 -5.19 14.23
C LEU A 123 -8.13 -5.84 13.51
N ARG A 124 -8.37 -6.99 12.87
CA ARG A 124 -7.32 -7.70 12.14
C ARG A 124 -6.88 -6.96 10.88
N ILE A 125 -7.82 -6.35 10.16
CA ILE A 125 -7.53 -5.50 9.00
C ILE A 125 -6.71 -4.29 9.44
N GLU A 126 -7.12 -3.59 10.51
CA GLU A 126 -6.35 -2.47 11.09
C GLU A 126 -4.91 -2.88 11.37
N GLN A 127 -4.70 -3.97 12.13
CA GLN A 127 -3.37 -4.51 12.41
C GLN A 127 -2.56 -4.81 11.14
N HIS A 128 -3.20 -5.36 10.11
CA HIS A 128 -2.55 -5.62 8.83
C HIS A 128 -2.12 -4.31 8.16
N ILE A 129 -2.99 -3.30 8.11
CA ILE A 129 -2.69 -1.99 7.53
C ILE A 129 -1.55 -1.33 8.30
N THR A 130 -1.59 -1.30 9.64
CA THR A 130 -0.51 -0.75 10.47
C THR A 130 0.82 -1.47 10.24
N SER A 131 0.81 -2.80 10.11
CA SER A 131 2.02 -3.57 9.84
C SER A 131 2.65 -3.25 8.47
N ARG A 132 1.82 -2.93 7.47
CA ARG A 132 2.23 -2.70 6.09
C ARG A 132 2.60 -1.24 5.83
N LEU A 133 1.75 -0.32 6.25
CA LEU A 133 1.84 1.10 5.93
C LEU A 133 2.35 1.94 7.11
N GLY A 134 2.41 1.39 8.32
CA GLY A 134 2.85 2.13 9.50
C GLY A 134 1.92 3.28 9.83
N VAL A 135 2.48 4.48 10.01
CA VAL A 135 1.76 5.69 10.41
C VAL A 135 0.96 6.31 9.26
N VAL A 136 1.23 5.91 8.01
CA VAL A 136 0.73 6.56 6.79
C VAL A 136 -0.77 6.89 6.83
N PRO A 137 -1.69 6.00 7.22
CA PRO A 137 -3.11 6.35 7.23
C PRO A 137 -3.45 7.53 8.15
N SER A 138 -2.74 7.69 9.26
CA SER A 138 -2.92 8.82 10.19
C SER A 138 -2.40 10.15 9.64
N LEU A 139 -1.54 10.12 8.60
CA LEU A 139 -1.02 11.32 7.95
C LEU A 139 -2.08 12.08 7.13
N HIS A 140 -3.32 11.58 7.03
CA HIS A 140 -4.44 12.37 6.50
C HIS A 140 -4.74 13.61 7.36
N ASP A 141 -4.55 13.48 8.68
CA ASP A 141 -4.82 14.52 9.66
C ASP A 141 -3.67 15.54 9.72
N VAL A 142 -4.03 16.82 9.63
CA VAL A 142 -3.08 17.93 9.69
C VAL A 142 -2.43 18.01 11.07
N GLY A 143 -3.17 17.74 12.14
CA GLY A 143 -2.66 17.79 13.51
C GLY A 143 -1.53 16.77 13.73
N THR A 144 -1.74 15.55 13.24
CA THR A 144 -0.77 14.45 13.26
C THR A 144 0.49 14.80 12.47
N ARG A 145 0.35 15.32 11.25
CA ARG A 145 1.49 15.79 10.45
C ARG A 145 2.27 16.90 11.17
N THR A 146 1.55 17.87 11.74
CA THR A 146 2.14 18.98 12.49
C THR A 146 2.95 18.48 13.67
N ALA A 147 2.40 17.56 14.46
CA ALA A 147 3.06 17.00 15.64
C ALA A 147 4.29 16.14 15.32
N LEU A 148 4.26 15.41 14.20
CA LEU A 148 5.40 14.61 13.71
C LEU A 148 6.51 15.49 13.13
N ALA A 149 6.14 16.60 12.47
CA ALA A 149 7.07 17.54 11.86
C ALA A 149 7.63 18.58 12.85
N ALA A 150 7.05 18.73 14.04
CA ALA A 150 7.49 19.73 15.01
C ALA A 150 8.93 19.50 15.49
N ASP A 151 9.32 18.24 15.69
CA ASP A 151 10.65 17.86 16.15
C ASP A 151 11.45 17.15 15.04
N MET A 152 12.67 17.62 14.78
CA MET A 152 13.55 17.07 13.75
C MET A 152 13.92 15.61 14.04
N SER A 153 14.22 15.27 15.30
CA SER A 153 14.63 13.92 15.67
C SER A 153 13.49 12.92 15.46
N ARG A 154 12.27 13.28 15.87
CA ARG A 154 11.04 12.52 15.66
C ARG A 154 10.76 12.33 14.17
N PHE A 155 10.86 13.39 13.37
CA PHE A 155 10.70 13.32 11.92
C PHE A 155 11.72 12.38 11.28
N LEU A 156 13.01 12.50 11.59
CA LEU A 156 14.04 11.64 11.02
C LEU A 156 13.90 10.18 11.43
N ASN A 157 13.53 9.92 12.69
CA ASN A 157 13.25 8.56 13.15
C ASN A 157 12.06 7.96 12.42
N LEU A 158 11.02 8.76 12.18
CA LEU A 158 9.89 8.36 11.35
C LEU A 158 10.34 8.00 9.93
N ILE A 159 11.11 8.87 9.25
CA ILE A 159 11.62 8.58 7.90
C ILE A 159 12.41 7.27 7.89
N ARG A 160 13.34 7.08 8.85
CA ARG A 160 14.15 5.86 8.97
C ARG A 160 13.31 4.60 9.17
N GLU A 161 12.32 4.67 10.05
CA GLU A 161 11.43 3.54 10.30
C GLU A 161 10.63 3.20 9.04
N GLN A 162 10.00 4.20 8.42
CA GLN A 162 9.07 3.99 7.31
C GLN A 162 9.79 3.49 6.06
N ILE A 163 10.91 4.10 5.64
CA ILE A 163 11.67 3.61 4.47
C ILE A 163 12.18 2.18 4.68
N SER A 164 12.28 1.71 5.92
CA SER A 164 12.70 0.35 6.24
C SER A 164 11.56 -0.67 6.15
N LYS A 165 10.28 -0.28 6.27
CA LYS A 165 9.14 -1.22 6.39
C LYS A 165 8.89 -2.08 5.16
N THR A 166 8.55 -1.46 4.03
CA THR A 166 8.18 -2.18 2.80
C THR A 166 8.84 -1.52 1.58
N PRO A 167 8.84 -2.17 0.39
CA PRO A 167 9.25 -1.52 -0.85
C PRO A 167 8.44 -0.24 -1.16
N ALA A 168 7.11 -0.30 -1.04
CA ALA A 168 6.25 0.86 -1.27
C ALA A 168 6.57 2.03 -0.32
N ASN A 169 6.80 1.75 0.97
CA ASN A 169 7.23 2.81 1.90
C ASN A 169 8.60 3.37 1.52
N PHE A 170 9.56 2.54 1.12
CA PHE A 170 10.86 3.03 0.66
C PHE A 170 10.70 3.97 -0.54
N GLU A 171 9.94 3.54 -1.55
CA GLU A 171 9.71 4.30 -2.79
C GLU A 171 9.03 5.64 -2.53
N ILE A 172 7.89 5.63 -1.84
CA ILE A 172 7.08 6.83 -1.63
C ILE A 172 7.75 7.82 -0.68
N PHE A 173 8.37 7.36 0.41
CA PHE A 173 9.06 8.28 1.34
C PHE A 173 10.33 8.86 0.70
N SER A 174 11.11 8.05 -0.04
CA SER A 174 12.29 8.56 -0.74
C SER A 174 11.91 9.56 -1.83
N PHE A 175 10.85 9.26 -2.60
CA PHE A 175 10.27 10.20 -3.55
C PHE A 175 9.89 11.52 -2.87
N ALA A 176 9.15 11.48 -1.75
CA ALA A 176 8.68 12.68 -1.07
C ALA A 176 9.85 13.55 -0.57
N VAL A 177 10.88 12.93 0.02
CA VAL A 177 12.09 13.63 0.47
C VAL A 177 12.83 14.25 -0.72
N LEU A 178 13.06 13.49 -1.79
CA LEU A 178 13.73 13.99 -3.00
C LEU A 178 12.95 15.14 -3.62
N LYS A 179 11.63 15.03 -3.70
CA LYS A 179 10.76 16.06 -4.26
C LYS A 179 10.91 17.37 -3.50
N VAL A 180 10.76 17.35 -2.17
CA VAL A 180 10.88 18.57 -1.36
C VAL A 180 12.31 19.13 -1.41
N HIS A 181 13.33 18.27 -1.37
CA HIS A 181 14.72 18.69 -1.49
C HIS A 181 15.00 19.41 -2.82
N LEU A 182 14.59 18.83 -3.94
CA LEU A 182 14.83 19.39 -5.28
C LEU A 182 14.05 20.69 -5.52
N GLU A 183 12.83 20.81 -4.97
CA GLU A 183 12.03 22.04 -5.06
C GLU A 183 12.73 23.24 -4.39
N LYS A 184 13.58 23.03 -3.37
CA LYS A 184 14.40 24.11 -2.77
C LYS A 184 15.36 24.76 -3.76
N PHE A 185 15.79 24.01 -4.79
CA PHE A 185 16.72 24.50 -5.81
C PHE A 185 16.01 25.00 -7.07
N ALA A 186 14.73 25.38 -6.94
CA ALA A 186 13.86 25.79 -8.05
C ALA A 186 13.79 24.75 -9.19
N CYS A 187 14.07 23.47 -8.88
CA CYS A 187 13.90 22.39 -9.81
C CYS A 187 12.41 22.14 -10.02
N LYS A 188 11.95 22.19 -11.26
CA LYS A 188 10.60 21.73 -11.60
C LYS A 188 10.62 20.22 -11.67
N ILE A 189 9.66 19.61 -10.98
CA ILE A 189 9.59 18.17 -10.82
C ILE A 189 8.33 17.67 -11.49
N TYR A 190 8.51 16.71 -12.38
CA TYR A 190 7.42 16.00 -13.05
C TYR A 190 7.39 14.59 -12.48
N ARG A 191 6.24 14.22 -11.91
CA ARG A 191 6.00 12.83 -11.53
C ARG A 191 5.44 12.12 -12.75
N ASP A 192 6.28 11.33 -13.41
CA ASP A 192 5.78 10.39 -14.40
C ASP A 192 4.98 9.33 -13.63
N THR A 193 3.68 9.33 -13.85
CA THR A 193 2.78 8.36 -13.25
C THR A 193 1.77 7.94 -14.27
N ARG A 194 2.16 6.99 -15.09
CA ARG A 194 1.20 6.14 -15.77
C ARG A 194 1.56 4.71 -15.42
N THR A 195 0.73 4.14 -14.55
CA THR A 195 0.46 2.69 -14.37
C THR A 195 1.52 1.78 -14.97
N ALA A 196 2.23 0.99 -14.14
CA ALA A 196 3.30 0.00 -14.40
C ALA A 196 3.48 -0.63 -15.81
N ALA A 197 2.51 -0.55 -16.71
CA ALA A 197 2.59 -0.88 -18.13
C ALA A 197 3.16 0.24 -19.04
N HIS A 198 3.22 1.51 -18.61
CA HIS A 198 3.73 2.63 -19.44
C HIS A 198 4.93 3.37 -18.86
N ASP A 199 5.16 3.31 -17.55
CA ASP A 199 6.37 3.85 -16.95
C ASP A 199 7.56 2.96 -17.31
N GLN A 200 8.47 3.48 -18.11
CA GLN A 200 9.79 2.90 -18.36
C GLN A 200 10.66 3.02 -17.09
N GLY A 201 10.13 2.71 -15.91
CA GLY A 201 10.84 2.75 -14.63
C GLY A 201 11.18 4.14 -14.09
N VAL A 202 10.51 5.22 -14.52
CA VAL A 202 10.77 6.58 -14.05
C VAL A 202 9.88 6.93 -12.86
N ASP A 203 10.45 7.29 -11.72
CA ASP A 203 9.67 7.73 -10.55
C ASP A 203 9.59 9.26 -10.43
N LEU A 204 10.64 9.94 -10.89
CA LEU A 204 10.74 11.40 -10.88
C LEU A 204 11.58 11.88 -12.06
N SER A 205 11.11 12.90 -12.77
CA SER A 205 11.91 13.61 -13.78
C SER A 205 11.96 15.10 -13.49
N THR A 206 13.01 15.75 -13.99
CA THR A 206 13.28 17.16 -13.75
C THR A 206 13.30 17.96 -15.04
N ASN A 207 13.09 19.27 -14.97
CA ASN A 207 13.27 20.17 -16.12
C ASN A 207 14.72 20.27 -16.62
N PHE A 208 15.68 19.69 -15.91
CA PHE A 208 17.08 19.60 -16.32
C PHE A 208 17.40 18.28 -17.05
N GLY A 209 16.39 17.44 -17.33
CA GLY A 209 16.57 16.16 -18.02
C GLY A 209 17.10 15.03 -17.14
N VAL A 210 17.29 15.27 -15.83
CA VAL A 210 17.66 14.24 -14.85
C VAL A 210 16.42 13.43 -14.46
N VAL A 211 16.56 12.12 -14.45
CA VAL A 211 15.53 11.16 -14.02
C VAL A 211 15.99 10.36 -12.82
N TYR A 212 15.08 10.09 -11.92
CA TYR A 212 15.29 9.27 -10.74
C TYR A 212 14.44 8.01 -10.85
N GLN A 213 15.06 6.88 -10.57
CA GLN A 213 14.39 5.61 -10.35
C GLN A 213 14.63 5.18 -8.91
N VAL A 214 13.56 4.98 -8.16
CA VAL A 214 13.57 4.61 -6.75
C VAL A 214 13.16 3.15 -6.65
N LYS A 215 14.05 2.31 -6.12
CA LYS A 215 13.74 0.90 -5.90
C LYS A 215 14.38 0.40 -4.62
N LYS A 216 13.63 -0.34 -3.82
CA LYS A 216 14.20 -0.98 -2.62
C LYS A 216 15.05 -2.21 -2.99
N LEU A 217 16.27 -1.95 -3.45
CA LEU A 217 17.26 -2.98 -3.84
C LEU A 217 18.49 -2.96 -2.93
N ARG A 218 19.10 -4.13 -2.78
CA ARG A 218 20.42 -4.31 -2.18
C ARG A 218 21.33 -4.91 -3.22
N ILE A 219 22.43 -4.22 -3.53
CA ILE A 219 23.33 -4.61 -4.63
C ILE A 219 24.72 -4.87 -4.06
N HIS A 220 25.10 -6.13 -3.99
CA HIS A 220 26.37 -6.55 -3.39
C HIS A 220 27.25 -7.37 -4.36
N THR A 221 26.69 -7.78 -5.50
CA THR A 221 27.39 -8.55 -6.52
C THR A 221 27.31 -7.88 -7.89
N GLU A 222 28.28 -8.19 -8.75
CA GLU A 222 28.33 -7.65 -10.12
C GLU A 222 27.14 -8.14 -10.95
N LEU A 223 26.66 -9.36 -10.71
CA LEU A 223 25.48 -9.89 -11.39
C LEU A 223 24.23 -9.04 -11.08
N GLU A 224 24.00 -8.68 -9.82
CA GLU A 224 22.89 -7.80 -9.43
C GLU A 224 23.04 -6.41 -10.06
N ALA A 225 24.25 -5.84 -10.03
CA ALA A 225 24.52 -4.54 -10.64
C ALA A 225 24.30 -4.55 -12.16
N ALA A 226 24.75 -5.60 -12.85
CA ALA A 226 24.58 -5.78 -14.28
C ALA A 226 23.10 -5.98 -14.67
N GLN A 227 22.33 -6.71 -13.85
CA GLN A 227 20.88 -6.87 -14.06
C GLN A 227 20.15 -5.53 -13.93
N VAL A 228 20.45 -4.75 -12.90
CA VAL A 228 19.87 -3.41 -12.71
C VAL A 228 20.26 -2.50 -13.86
N TYR A 229 21.53 -2.48 -14.26
CA TYR A 229 21.97 -1.67 -15.41
C TYR A 229 21.31 -2.10 -16.73
N GLY A 230 21.12 -3.41 -16.94
CA GLY A 230 20.38 -3.94 -18.07
C GLY A 230 18.89 -3.56 -18.06
N GLU A 231 18.29 -3.38 -16.88
CA GLU A 231 16.97 -2.78 -16.76
C GLU A 231 16.99 -1.30 -17.13
N LEU A 232 17.93 -0.52 -16.60
CA LEU A 232 18.10 0.90 -16.91
C LEU A 232 18.24 1.14 -18.42
N LYS A 233 19.03 0.33 -19.12
CA LYS A 233 19.18 0.41 -20.58
C LYS A 233 17.92 0.11 -21.38
N ARG A 234 17.00 -0.70 -20.83
CA ARG A 234 15.70 -0.97 -21.46
C ARG A 234 14.71 0.16 -21.20
N ASN A 235 14.89 0.84 -20.09
CA ASN A 235 14.01 1.86 -19.56
C ASN A 235 14.36 3.27 -20.07
N PHE A 236 15.64 3.55 -20.31
CA PHE A 236 16.13 4.88 -20.65
C PHE A 236 16.88 4.86 -21.99
N ASP A 237 16.76 5.95 -22.73
CA ASP A 237 17.58 6.16 -23.92
C ASP A 237 19.08 6.19 -23.57
N ASN A 238 19.92 5.70 -24.48
CA ASN A 238 21.36 5.58 -24.24
C ASN A 238 22.01 6.93 -23.97
N GLU A 239 21.53 8.00 -24.62
CA GLU A 239 22.08 9.34 -24.48
C GLU A 239 21.94 9.85 -23.04
N ARG A 240 20.78 9.65 -22.42
CA ARG A 240 20.50 10.04 -21.03
C ARG A 240 21.40 9.32 -20.04
N ILE A 241 21.66 8.03 -20.25
CA ILE A 241 22.60 7.26 -19.42
C ILE A 241 24.02 7.81 -19.61
N GLN A 242 24.49 7.97 -20.86
CA GLN A 242 25.85 8.45 -21.13
C GLN A 242 26.10 9.87 -20.60
N ASN A 243 25.07 10.72 -20.61
CA ASN A 243 25.13 12.07 -20.06
C ASN A 243 25.11 12.11 -18.52
N GLY A 244 24.96 10.96 -17.85
CA GLY A 244 24.94 10.89 -16.38
C GLY A 244 23.64 11.39 -15.76
N ASN A 245 22.55 11.43 -16.53
CA ASN A 245 21.26 12.00 -16.13
C ASN A 245 20.32 10.98 -15.47
N VAL A 246 20.81 9.78 -15.14
CA VAL A 246 20.03 8.74 -14.44
C VAL A 246 20.55 8.60 -13.01
N VAL A 247 19.67 8.84 -12.04
CA VAL A 247 19.93 8.66 -10.61
C VAL A 247 19.14 7.47 -10.11
N LEU A 248 19.82 6.46 -9.60
CA LEU A 248 19.20 5.30 -8.97
C LEU A 248 19.21 5.48 -7.44
N VAL A 249 18.04 5.33 -6.82
CA VAL A 249 17.84 5.45 -5.38
C VAL A 249 17.54 4.07 -4.80
N ILE A 250 18.42 3.55 -3.94
CA ILE A 250 18.38 2.15 -3.46
C ILE A 250 18.53 2.00 -1.95
N ASP A 251 18.17 0.81 -1.43
CA ASP A 251 18.29 0.51 0.01
C ASP A 251 19.76 0.46 0.41
N ASP A 252 20.55 -0.37 -0.28
CA ASP A 252 21.98 -0.53 0.03
C ASP A 252 22.82 -0.98 -1.17
N VAL A 253 24.12 -0.68 -1.13
CA VAL A 253 25.09 -1.07 -2.16
C VAL A 253 26.50 -1.16 -1.60
N SER A 254 27.26 -2.19 -2.01
CA SER A 254 28.68 -2.29 -1.65
C SER A 254 29.51 -1.20 -2.33
N LYS A 255 30.69 -0.88 -1.78
CA LYS A 255 31.55 0.18 -2.33
C LYS A 255 31.99 -0.14 -3.76
N GLU A 256 32.30 -1.41 -4.00
CA GLU A 256 32.74 -1.95 -5.29
C GLU A 256 31.62 -1.81 -6.32
N MET A 257 30.39 -2.18 -5.97
CA MET A 257 29.26 -2.11 -6.89
C MET A 257 28.78 -0.67 -7.12
N LYS A 258 28.91 0.21 -6.12
CA LYS A 258 28.67 1.64 -6.30
C LYS A 258 29.62 2.20 -7.35
N LYS A 259 30.91 1.85 -7.26
CA LYS A 259 31.92 2.28 -8.25
C LYS A 259 31.57 1.75 -9.63
N TYR A 260 31.25 0.46 -9.74
CA TYR A 260 30.83 -0.18 -11.01
C TYR A 260 29.70 0.61 -11.70
N LEU A 261 28.60 0.89 -10.99
CA LEU A 261 27.46 1.60 -11.57
C LEU A 261 27.77 3.06 -11.94
N VAL A 262 28.61 3.74 -11.15
CA VAL A 262 29.08 5.11 -11.45
C VAL A 262 29.98 5.13 -12.69
N ASP A 263 30.86 4.14 -12.85
CA ASP A 263 31.70 3.98 -14.05
C ASP A 263 30.82 3.80 -15.30
N MET A 264 29.64 3.17 -15.14
CA MET A 264 28.59 3.05 -16.16
C MET A 264 27.68 4.29 -16.30
N LYS A 265 28.07 5.43 -15.71
CA LYS A 265 27.36 6.73 -15.74
C LYS A 265 26.00 6.75 -15.02
N VAL A 266 25.75 5.80 -14.12
CA VAL A 266 24.56 5.82 -13.26
C VAL A 266 24.91 6.45 -11.92
N GLN A 267 24.25 7.56 -11.58
CA GLN A 267 24.38 8.18 -10.26
C GLN A 267 23.60 7.37 -9.21
N LEU A 268 24.05 7.40 -7.96
CA LEU A 268 23.51 6.56 -6.89
C LEU A 268 23.26 7.34 -5.61
N LEU A 269 22.05 7.23 -5.09
CA LEU A 269 21.70 7.61 -3.72
C LEU A 269 21.28 6.36 -2.96
N LYS A 270 21.88 6.12 -1.79
CA LYS A 270 21.42 5.04 -0.91
C LYS A 270 20.48 5.58 0.16
N LYS A 271 19.83 4.68 0.89
CA LYS A 271 18.92 4.99 1.98
C LYS A 271 19.47 6.03 2.96
N GLU A 272 20.72 5.92 3.38
CA GLU A 272 21.30 6.91 4.31
C GLU A 272 21.43 8.29 3.69
N ASP A 273 21.62 8.39 2.37
CA ASP A 273 21.69 9.67 1.68
C ASP A 273 20.31 10.33 1.64
N VAL A 274 19.24 9.56 1.43
CA VAL A 274 17.85 10.06 1.57
C VAL A 274 17.62 10.62 2.98
N VAL A 275 18.06 9.92 4.02
CA VAL A 275 17.94 10.39 5.41
C VAL A 275 18.77 11.67 5.65
N LYS A 276 19.96 11.80 5.03
CA LYS A 276 20.75 13.04 5.10
C LYS A 276 20.06 14.20 4.37
N LEU A 277 19.41 13.94 3.24
CA LEU A 277 18.61 14.97 2.56
C LEU A 277 17.48 15.46 3.47
N ALA A 278 16.80 14.54 4.16
CA ALA A 278 15.74 14.85 5.11
C ALA A 278 16.22 15.64 6.34
N LEU A 279 17.49 15.51 6.73
CA LEU A 279 18.11 16.29 7.81
C LEU A 279 18.23 17.77 7.48
N ASN A 280 18.25 18.14 6.20
CA ASN A 280 18.37 19.54 5.74
C ASN A 280 17.00 20.27 5.66
N PHE A 281 15.94 19.70 6.24
CA PHE A 281 14.63 20.33 6.35
C PHE A 281 14.50 21.05 7.71
N ASP A 282 15.21 22.17 7.82
CA ASP A 282 15.30 22.96 9.06
C ASP A 282 13.93 23.50 9.49
N ASP A 283 13.13 23.95 8.52
CA ASP A 283 11.78 24.44 8.73
C ASP A 283 10.76 23.31 8.87
N GLN A 284 9.78 23.56 9.73
CA GLN A 284 8.68 22.63 9.98
C GLN A 284 7.78 22.46 8.75
N GLU A 285 7.71 23.47 7.88
CA GLU A 285 6.84 23.47 6.70
C GLU A 285 7.26 22.39 5.70
N ASP A 286 8.55 22.27 5.41
CA ASP A 286 9.10 21.22 4.54
C ASP A 286 8.88 19.83 5.11
N ARG A 287 9.09 19.64 6.42
CA ARG A 287 8.83 18.37 7.08
C ARG A 287 7.35 17.99 6.98
N GLN A 288 6.44 18.94 7.20
CA GLN A 288 5.00 18.72 6.99
C GLN A 288 4.67 18.42 5.52
N LYS A 289 5.30 19.11 4.59
CA LYS A 289 5.12 18.94 3.15
C LYS A 289 5.55 17.53 2.71
N VAL A 290 6.67 17.01 3.21
CA VAL A 290 7.06 15.60 2.99
C VAL A 290 5.96 14.65 3.46
N LEU A 291 5.47 14.81 4.70
CA LEU A 291 4.43 13.92 5.24
C LEU A 291 3.11 14.02 4.48
N ARG A 292 2.75 15.21 3.99
CA ARG A 292 1.59 15.42 3.13
C ARG A 292 1.74 14.68 1.80
N ILE A 293 2.88 14.85 1.12
CA ILE A 293 3.16 14.15 -0.15
C ILE A 293 3.11 12.64 0.05
N VAL A 294 3.72 12.11 1.11
CA VAL A 294 3.64 10.69 1.45
C VAL A 294 2.19 10.22 1.52
N TYR A 295 1.35 10.93 2.28
CA TYR A 295 -0.05 10.58 2.41
C TYR A 295 -0.77 10.62 1.06
N GLU A 296 -0.60 11.69 0.29
CA GLU A 296 -1.25 11.86 -1.01
C GLU A 296 -0.90 10.75 -2.00
N GLU A 297 0.36 10.31 -2.03
CA GLU A 297 0.82 9.25 -2.93
C GLU A 297 0.31 7.88 -2.50
N PHE A 298 0.35 7.58 -1.20
CA PHE A 298 -0.31 6.37 -0.69
C PHE A 298 -1.81 6.43 -0.94
N ARG A 299 -2.46 7.58 -0.74
CA ARG A 299 -3.90 7.75 -0.99
C ARG A 299 -4.22 7.46 -2.45
N ARG A 300 -3.43 7.96 -3.40
CA ARG A 300 -3.65 7.74 -4.84
C ARG A 300 -3.67 6.27 -5.24
N GLU A 301 -2.77 5.46 -4.68
CA GLU A 301 -2.67 4.03 -5.01
C GLU A 301 -3.56 3.17 -4.10
N TYR A 302 -3.67 3.54 -2.82
CA TYR A 302 -4.22 2.70 -1.77
C TYR A 302 -5.65 3.05 -1.34
N SER A 303 -6.25 4.16 -1.79
CA SER A 303 -7.62 4.53 -1.34
C SER A 303 -8.74 3.77 -2.01
N SER A 304 -9.89 3.79 -1.34
CA SER A 304 -11.14 3.24 -1.84
C SER A 304 -11.53 3.87 -3.17
N ARG A 305 -11.94 3.01 -4.12
CA ARG A 305 -12.62 3.40 -5.36
C ARG A 305 -14.13 3.28 -5.25
N ILE A 306 -14.62 2.86 -4.09
CA ILE A 306 -16.04 2.82 -3.76
C ILE A 306 -16.40 4.16 -3.13
N PHE A 307 -17.23 4.91 -3.86
CA PHE A 307 -17.87 6.12 -3.39
C PHE A 307 -19.13 5.74 -2.62
N CYS A 308 -19.25 6.23 -1.40
CA CYS A 308 -20.50 6.20 -0.64
C CYS A 308 -21.25 7.51 -0.90
N GLU A 309 -22.59 7.49 -0.91
CA GLU A 309 -23.37 8.74 -0.97
C GLU A 309 -22.93 9.67 0.17
N GLY A 310 -22.46 10.87 -0.17
CA GLY A 310 -21.83 11.82 0.75
C GLY A 310 -20.32 12.05 0.53
N ASP A 311 -19.62 11.21 -0.22
CA ASP A 311 -18.17 11.31 -0.49
C ASP A 311 -17.80 12.38 -1.56
N ILE A 312 -18.77 13.17 -2.05
CA ILE A 312 -18.51 14.25 -3.02
C ILE A 312 -17.93 15.46 -2.28
N GLN A 313 -16.61 15.52 -2.15
CA GLN A 313 -15.93 16.81 -2.05
C GLN A 313 -15.85 17.44 -3.45
N PRO A 314 -16.02 18.77 -3.60
CA PRO A 314 -16.06 19.41 -4.90
C PRO A 314 -14.76 19.14 -5.64
N ALA A 315 -14.85 18.82 -6.92
CA ALA A 315 -13.72 18.84 -7.82
C ALA A 315 -13.02 20.20 -7.66
N ILE A 316 -11.83 20.22 -7.08
CA ILE A 316 -10.95 21.37 -7.16
C ILE A 316 -10.50 21.41 -8.62
N GLY A 317 -11.18 22.26 -9.40
CA GLY A 317 -10.74 22.63 -10.72
C GLY A 317 -9.39 23.33 -10.63
N HIS A 318 -8.42 22.82 -11.37
CA HIS A 318 -7.27 23.57 -11.85
C HIS A 318 -7.26 23.51 -13.36
#